data_AF-A0A965J4Y5-F1
#
_entry.id   AF-A0A965J4Y5-F1
#
_cell.length_a   1.000
_cell.length_b   1.000
_cell.length_c   1.000
_cell.angle_alpha   90.00
_cell.angle_beta   90.00
_cell.angle_gamma   90.00
#
_symmetry.space_group_name_H-M   'P 1'
#
loop_
_entity.id
_entity.type
_entity.pdbx_description
1 polymer ?
#
loop_
_entity_poly.entity_id
_entity_poly.type
_entity_poly.pdbx_seq_one_letter_code
_entity_poly.pdbx_strand_id
1 'polypeptide(L)'
;DTHANAELSCKDPQVFLTHIWERIDPHRDLHFYTQTSMDTLDYSGESLNAGSKLVIAANGPKIRSLCTSVPDLFHTQNVFSTCTLIMPGVVMLCAETVDLASALQFLEQHQEQLKGLAQIVLYNNHMLADSATLMQDYLWITYTRTNPSHDIYGMSARFVNKHWTCELPIVYDARIKPHHAPLLEMPEPYRLKAQSILQNTDKQHIKI
;
A
#
# COMPACT_ATOMS: atom_id res chain seq x y z
N ASP A 1 -22.69 5.37 -23.02
CA ASP A 1 -21.48 5.41 -22.19
C ASP A 1 -20.32 6.07 -22.91
N THR A 2 -20.20 7.39 -22.80
CA THR A 2 -19.25 8.22 -23.58
C THR A 2 -18.17 8.90 -22.73
N HIS A 3 -17.91 8.39 -21.52
CA HIS A 3 -16.90 8.96 -20.62
C HIS A 3 -15.80 7.96 -20.26
N ALA A 4 -15.32 7.19 -21.24
CA ALA A 4 -14.01 6.57 -21.08
C ALA A 4 -13.01 7.72 -20.90
N ASN A 5 -12.48 7.88 -19.69
CA ASN A 5 -11.47 8.86 -19.36
C ASN A 5 -10.21 8.51 -20.16
N ALA A 6 -10.10 9.04 -21.39
CA ALA A 6 -9.03 8.71 -22.34
C ALA A 6 -7.63 9.05 -21.81
N GLU A 7 -7.54 9.75 -20.67
CA GLU A 7 -6.30 10.16 -20.01
C GLU A 7 -5.93 9.28 -18.79
N LEU A 8 -6.78 8.34 -18.36
CA LEU A 8 -6.48 7.48 -17.22
C LEU A 8 -5.62 6.28 -17.66
N SER A 9 -4.36 6.24 -17.23
CA SER A 9 -3.40 5.19 -17.61
C SER A 9 -2.86 4.47 -16.39
N CYS A 10 -2.88 3.13 -16.40
CA CYS A 10 -2.24 2.32 -15.36
C CYS A 10 -0.70 2.45 -15.34
N LYS A 11 -0.11 3.12 -16.34
CA LYS A 11 1.33 3.43 -16.36
C LYS A 11 1.68 4.63 -15.47
N ASP A 12 0.68 5.41 -15.06
CA ASP A 12 0.81 6.44 -14.03
C ASP A 12 0.05 5.99 -12.77
N PRO A 13 0.70 5.22 -11.88
CA PRO A 13 0.03 4.60 -10.75
C PRO A 13 -0.50 5.65 -9.76
N GLN A 14 0.14 6.81 -9.64
CA GLN A 14 -0.29 7.85 -8.72
C GLN A 14 -1.61 8.47 -9.19
N VAL A 15 -1.69 8.87 -10.46
CA VAL A 15 -2.95 9.41 -11.05
C VAL A 15 -4.03 8.33 -11.05
N PHE A 16 -3.68 7.10 -11.42
CA PHE A 16 -4.60 5.98 -11.47
C PHE A 16 -5.21 5.64 -10.10
N LEU A 17 -4.39 5.48 -9.07
CA LEU A 17 -4.87 5.14 -7.74
C LEU A 17 -5.57 6.33 -7.07
N THR A 18 -5.12 7.56 -7.28
CA THR A 18 -5.86 8.76 -6.82
C THR A 18 -7.27 8.79 -7.41
N HIS A 19 -7.41 8.50 -8.71
CA HIS A 19 -8.71 8.43 -9.37
C HIS A 19 -9.64 7.40 -8.71
N ILE A 20 -9.11 6.22 -8.36
CA ILE A 20 -9.81 5.17 -7.63
C ILE A 20 -10.23 5.67 -6.25
N TRP A 21 -9.30 6.17 -5.44
CA TRP A 21 -9.55 6.57 -4.05
C TRP A 21 -10.56 7.71 -3.91
N GLU A 22 -10.67 8.58 -4.92
CA GLU A 22 -11.70 9.64 -4.98
C GLU A 22 -13.12 9.12 -5.23
N ARG A 23 -13.27 7.87 -5.67
CA ARG A 23 -14.53 7.32 -6.24
C ARG A 23 -15.08 6.12 -5.51
N ILE A 24 -14.24 5.34 -4.82
CA ILE A 24 -14.68 4.09 -4.17
C ILE A 24 -15.67 4.35 -3.05
N ASP A 25 -16.80 3.68 -3.00
CA ASP A 25 -17.65 3.64 -1.82
C ASP A 25 -17.38 2.33 -1.05
N PRO A 26 -16.69 2.36 0.11
CA PRO A 26 -16.31 1.14 0.83
C PRO A 26 -17.52 0.36 1.38
N HIS A 27 -18.73 0.91 1.28
CA HIS A 27 -19.98 0.20 1.61
C HIS A 27 -20.44 -0.78 0.55
N ARG A 28 -19.92 -0.68 -0.69
CA ARG A 28 -20.36 -1.48 -1.83
C ARG A 28 -19.24 -1.96 -2.77
N ASP A 29 -18.15 -1.21 -2.88
CA ASP A 29 -17.19 -1.34 -3.98
C ASP A 29 -16.02 -2.28 -3.65
N LEU A 30 -16.06 -2.98 -2.51
CA LEU A 30 -15.01 -3.89 -2.04
C LEU A 30 -15.49 -5.34 -2.13
N HIS A 31 -14.90 -6.13 -3.02
CA HIS A 31 -15.30 -7.51 -3.27
C HIS A 31 -14.15 -8.48 -2.98
N PHE A 32 -14.24 -9.18 -1.86
CA PHE A 32 -13.26 -10.16 -1.42
C PHE A 32 -13.57 -11.56 -1.97
N TYR A 33 -12.52 -12.21 -2.46
CA TYR A 33 -12.50 -13.63 -2.81
C TYR A 33 -11.49 -14.31 -1.90
N THR A 34 -11.95 -15.04 -0.90
CA THR A 34 -11.13 -15.43 0.27
C THR A 34 -10.43 -16.78 0.14
N GLN A 35 -10.87 -17.64 -0.78
CA GLN A 35 -10.31 -18.98 -0.99
C GLN A 35 -10.01 -19.18 -2.48
N THR A 36 -8.89 -18.63 -2.92
CA THR A 36 -8.50 -18.66 -4.34
C THR A 36 -7.15 -19.31 -4.53
N SER A 37 -6.96 -19.93 -5.70
CA SER A 37 -5.62 -20.38 -6.12
C SER A 37 -4.74 -19.17 -6.46
N MET A 38 -3.50 -19.21 -5.98
CA MET A 38 -2.48 -18.18 -6.20
C MET A 38 -1.26 -18.76 -6.91
N ASP A 39 -0.42 -17.87 -7.45
CA ASP A 39 0.86 -18.25 -8.04
C ASP A 39 1.79 -18.82 -6.96
N THR A 40 2.66 -19.75 -7.34
CA THR A 40 3.63 -20.39 -6.45
C THR A 40 4.68 -19.40 -5.92
N LEU A 41 4.94 -18.32 -6.65
CA LEU A 41 5.87 -17.25 -6.24
C LEU A 41 5.19 -16.12 -5.45
N ASP A 42 3.88 -16.22 -5.20
CA ASP A 42 3.18 -15.28 -4.34
C ASP A 42 3.34 -15.71 -2.88
N TYR A 43 4.24 -15.03 -2.18
CA TYR A 43 4.54 -15.28 -0.76
C TYR A 43 3.66 -14.47 0.20
N SER A 44 2.67 -13.72 -0.29
CA SER A 44 1.79 -12.94 0.57
C SER A 44 0.75 -13.81 1.30
N GLY A 45 0.38 -14.96 0.73
CA GLY A 45 -0.61 -15.88 1.28
C GLY A 45 -0.07 -16.83 2.36
N GLU A 46 -0.96 -17.37 3.19
CA GLU A 46 -0.59 -18.25 4.32
C GLU A 46 -0.18 -19.67 3.91
N SER A 47 -0.52 -20.11 2.68
CA SER A 47 -0.21 -21.46 2.21
C SER A 47 0.12 -21.50 0.72
N LEU A 48 0.89 -22.51 0.33
CA LEU A 48 1.36 -22.66 -1.05
C LEU A 48 0.17 -22.73 -2.02
N ASN A 49 0.16 -21.87 -3.02
CA ASN A 49 -0.87 -21.77 -4.05
C ASN A 49 -2.26 -21.40 -3.52
N ALA A 50 -2.42 -20.87 -2.31
CA ALA A 50 -3.70 -20.38 -1.81
C ALA A 50 -3.59 -18.99 -1.18
N GLY A 51 -4.62 -18.19 -1.41
CA GLY A 51 -4.71 -16.84 -0.88
C GLY A 51 -6.01 -16.19 -1.29
N SER A 52 -6.05 -14.87 -1.20
CA SER A 52 -7.25 -14.10 -1.50
C SER A 52 -7.02 -13.00 -2.50
N LYS A 53 -8.12 -12.52 -3.08
CA LYS A 53 -8.12 -11.41 -4.04
C LYS A 53 -9.14 -10.37 -3.57
N LEU A 54 -8.82 -9.10 -3.79
CA LEU A 54 -9.77 -8.00 -3.61
C LEU A 54 -9.96 -7.30 -4.95
N VAL A 55 -11.22 -7.15 -5.35
CA VAL A 55 -11.61 -6.27 -6.45
C VAL A 55 -12.17 -4.98 -5.85
N ILE A 56 -11.62 -3.85 -6.31
CA ILE A 56 -12.07 -2.51 -5.95
C ILE A 56 -12.80 -1.91 -7.16
N ALA A 57 -14.12 -1.78 -7.08
CA ALA A 57 -14.97 -1.33 -8.17
C ALA A 57 -15.17 0.20 -8.16
N ALA A 58 -14.20 0.95 -8.66
CA ALA A 58 -14.21 2.42 -8.61
C ALA A 58 -14.84 3.09 -9.85
N ASN A 59 -16.02 2.64 -10.28
CA ASN A 59 -16.71 3.22 -11.44
C ASN A 59 -17.76 4.25 -10.99
N GLY A 60 -17.56 5.52 -11.32
CA GLY A 60 -18.54 6.56 -10.99
C GLY A 60 -17.96 7.98 -10.97
N PRO A 61 -18.80 8.99 -10.65
CA PRO A 61 -18.34 10.35 -10.43
C PRO A 61 -17.42 10.42 -9.20
N LYS A 62 -16.55 11.42 -9.14
CA LYS A 62 -15.78 11.74 -7.92
C LYS A 62 -16.75 12.03 -6.77
N ILE A 63 -16.60 11.34 -5.65
CA ILE A 63 -17.49 11.46 -4.47
C ILE A 63 -16.80 12.05 -3.24
N ARG A 64 -15.47 12.23 -3.27
CA ARG A 64 -14.71 12.88 -2.18
C ARG A 64 -13.49 13.62 -2.68
N SER A 65 -13.00 14.53 -1.86
CA SER A 65 -11.64 15.08 -1.96
C SER A 65 -10.72 14.40 -0.96
N LEU A 66 -9.48 14.16 -1.36
CA LEU A 66 -8.47 13.49 -0.55
C LEU A 66 -7.56 14.51 0.13
N CYS A 67 -7.05 14.20 1.32
CA CYS A 67 -6.11 15.06 2.01
C CYS A 67 -4.76 15.10 1.28
N THR A 68 -4.05 16.22 1.39
CA THR A 68 -2.75 16.44 0.72
C THR A 68 -1.61 16.63 1.71
N SER A 69 -1.84 16.30 2.97
CA SER A 69 -0.86 16.32 4.05
C SER A 69 -1.10 15.15 4.98
N VAL A 70 -0.06 14.76 5.72
CA VAL A 70 -0.19 13.80 6.83
C VAL A 70 -1.03 14.45 7.93
N PRO A 71 -2.06 13.78 8.47
CA PRO A 71 -2.80 14.30 9.61
C PRO A 71 -1.91 14.54 10.84
N ASP A 72 -2.08 15.69 11.49
CA ASP A 72 -1.30 16.11 12.68
C ASP A 72 -1.34 15.10 13.84
N LEU A 73 -2.41 14.30 13.91
CA LEU A 73 -2.56 13.19 14.86
C LEU A 73 -1.31 12.30 14.88
N PHE A 74 -0.77 11.97 13.71
CA PHE A 74 0.36 11.04 13.61
C PHE A 74 1.67 11.64 14.12
N HIS A 75 1.81 12.97 14.09
CA HIS A 75 2.96 13.68 14.65
C HIS A 75 2.84 13.94 16.15
N THR A 76 1.61 14.03 16.68
CA THR A 76 1.37 14.40 18.08
C THR A 76 1.33 13.20 19.03
N GLN A 77 0.84 12.05 18.58
CA GLN A 77 0.66 10.88 19.44
C GLN A 77 1.88 9.93 19.49
N ASN A 78 2.85 10.10 18.59
CA ASN A 78 4.10 9.30 18.53
C ASN A 78 3.91 7.77 18.58
N VAL A 79 2.78 7.27 18.05
CA VAL A 79 2.49 5.82 17.99
C VAL A 79 3.31 5.13 16.89
N PHE A 80 3.56 5.84 15.79
CA PHE A 80 4.29 5.34 14.63
C PHE A 80 5.61 6.11 14.50
N SER A 81 6.69 5.42 14.16
CA SER A 81 8.04 6.02 14.13
C SER A 81 8.26 6.93 12.92
N THR A 82 7.55 6.69 11.83
CA THR A 82 7.63 7.50 10.60
C THR A 82 6.27 7.49 9.92
N CYS A 83 5.84 8.67 9.44
CA CYS A 83 4.56 8.86 8.77
C CYS A 83 4.78 9.66 7.49
N THR A 84 4.43 9.07 6.35
CA THR A 84 4.74 9.64 5.03
C THR A 84 3.49 9.65 4.17
N LEU A 85 3.16 10.82 3.60
CA LEU A 85 2.15 10.93 2.55
C LEU A 85 2.77 10.47 1.22
N ILE A 86 2.19 9.45 0.61
CA ILE A 86 2.67 8.92 -0.68
C ILE A 86 2.03 9.66 -1.84
N MET A 87 0.71 9.85 -1.73
CA MET A 87 -0.13 10.56 -2.69
C MET A 87 -1.38 11.06 -1.95
N PRO A 88 -2.22 11.92 -2.54
CA PRO A 88 -3.41 12.42 -1.87
C PRO A 88 -4.24 11.27 -1.28
N GLY A 89 -4.55 11.38 0.02
CA GLY A 89 -5.36 10.41 0.76
C GLY A 89 -4.67 9.09 1.11
N VAL A 90 -3.38 8.90 0.80
CA VAL A 90 -2.65 7.67 1.12
C VAL A 90 -1.42 7.96 1.95
N VAL A 91 -1.38 7.37 3.15
CA VAL A 91 -0.24 7.47 4.06
C VAL A 91 0.35 6.11 4.38
N MET A 92 1.68 6.07 4.51
CA MET A 92 2.41 4.92 5.05
C MET A 92 2.87 5.24 6.46
N LEU A 93 2.60 4.32 7.40
CA LEU A 93 2.96 4.43 8.81
C LEU A 93 3.91 3.30 9.20
N CYS A 94 5.09 3.68 9.70
CA CYS A 94 6.08 2.71 10.18
C CYS A 94 5.68 2.22 11.58
N ALA A 95 5.30 0.94 11.64
CA ALA A 95 4.74 0.26 12.80
C ALA A 95 5.66 -0.88 13.26
N GLU A 96 6.86 -0.53 13.71
CA GLU A 96 7.89 -1.50 14.15
C GLU A 96 7.53 -2.21 15.45
N THR A 97 7.04 -1.45 16.44
CA THR A 97 6.85 -1.93 17.82
C THR A 97 5.39 -2.03 18.23
N VAL A 98 4.48 -1.36 17.51
CA VAL A 98 3.05 -1.38 17.79
C VAL A 98 2.42 -2.64 17.18
N ASP A 99 1.71 -3.39 18.00
CA ASP A 99 0.96 -4.55 17.52
C ASP A 99 -0.27 -4.11 16.70
N LEU A 100 -0.80 -5.03 15.89
CA LEU A 100 -1.89 -4.71 14.97
C LEU A 100 -3.14 -4.22 15.70
N ALA A 101 -3.51 -4.88 16.79
CA ALA A 101 -4.76 -4.58 17.50
C ALA A 101 -4.69 -3.18 18.13
N SER A 102 -3.55 -2.83 18.74
CA SER A 102 -3.32 -1.49 19.26
C SER A 102 -3.31 -0.43 18.17
N ALA A 103 -2.69 -0.70 17.02
CA ALA A 103 -2.69 0.22 15.87
C ALA A 103 -4.12 0.46 15.33
N LEU A 104 -4.90 -0.61 15.12
CA LEU A 104 -6.28 -0.51 14.65
C LEU A 104 -7.18 0.19 15.67
N GLN A 105 -7.03 -0.11 16.96
CA GLN A 105 -7.78 0.55 18.02
C GLN A 105 -7.48 2.05 18.06
N PHE A 106 -6.19 2.43 17.93
CA PHE A 106 -5.79 3.82 17.86
C PHE A 106 -6.46 4.55 16.69
N LEU A 107 -6.48 3.94 15.50
CA LEU A 107 -7.11 4.52 14.32
C LEU A 107 -8.64 4.65 14.50
N GLU A 108 -9.29 3.61 15.03
CA GLU A 108 -10.74 3.60 15.27
C GLU A 108 -11.16 4.71 16.26
N GLN A 109 -10.33 4.99 17.28
CA GLN A 109 -10.58 6.04 18.28
C GLN A 109 -10.47 7.46 17.72
N HIS A 110 -9.74 7.66 16.62
CA HIS A 110 -9.42 8.98 16.07
C HIS A 110 -9.97 9.21 14.65
N GLN A 111 -11.00 8.46 14.24
CA GLN A 111 -11.60 8.52 12.88
C GLN A 111 -11.89 9.94 12.38
N GLU A 112 -12.37 10.83 13.24
CA GLU A 112 -12.67 12.22 12.90
C GLU A 112 -11.45 12.99 12.38
N GLN A 113 -10.25 12.69 12.90
CA GLN A 113 -9.00 13.31 12.50
C GLN A 113 -8.38 12.65 11.26
N LEU A 114 -8.92 11.51 10.82
CA LEU A 114 -8.48 10.78 9.63
C LEU A 114 -9.28 11.17 8.36
N LYS A 115 -10.22 12.11 8.47
CA LYS A 115 -11.04 12.59 7.35
C LYS A 115 -10.17 13.04 6.17
N GLY A 116 -10.51 12.54 4.99
CA GLY A 116 -9.76 12.79 3.75
C GLY A 116 -8.69 11.75 3.43
N LEU A 117 -8.35 10.86 4.37
CA LEU A 117 -7.59 9.65 4.04
C LEU A 117 -8.51 8.59 3.42
N ALA A 118 -8.01 7.93 2.39
CA ALA A 118 -8.62 6.76 1.78
C ALA A 118 -7.89 5.48 2.18
N GLN A 119 -6.56 5.53 2.30
CA GLN A 119 -5.75 4.37 2.64
C GLN A 119 -4.68 4.71 3.68
N ILE A 120 -4.50 3.80 4.63
CA ILE A 120 -3.36 3.75 5.54
C ILE A 120 -2.64 2.43 5.27
N VAL A 121 -1.33 2.47 5.09
CA VAL A 121 -0.50 1.26 4.96
C VAL A 121 0.42 1.18 6.17
N LEU A 122 0.29 0.11 6.95
CA LEU A 122 1.22 -0.22 8.03
C LEU A 122 2.38 -1.00 7.44
N TYR A 123 3.62 -0.60 7.74
CA TYR A 123 4.81 -1.29 7.27
C TYR A 123 5.89 -1.33 8.35
N ASN A 124 6.89 -2.19 8.15
CA ASN A 124 8.06 -2.32 9.00
C ASN A 124 9.28 -2.76 8.18
N ASN A 125 10.46 -2.70 8.81
CA ASN A 125 11.74 -3.17 8.29
C ASN A 125 12.01 -2.71 6.85
N HIS A 126 11.80 -1.41 6.60
CA HIS A 126 12.11 -0.76 5.34
C HIS A 126 12.33 0.74 5.57
N MET A 127 13.40 1.29 5.01
CA MET A 127 13.59 2.73 4.98
C MET A 127 13.03 3.25 3.66
N LEU A 128 11.95 4.03 3.72
CA LEU A 128 11.36 4.62 2.52
C LEU A 128 12.38 5.50 1.81
N ALA A 129 12.45 5.36 0.49
CA ALA A 129 13.32 6.16 -0.34
C ALA A 129 12.88 7.63 -0.44
N ASP A 130 13.69 8.44 -1.11
CA ASP A 130 13.35 9.83 -1.41
C ASP A 130 12.19 9.94 -2.42
N SER A 131 11.77 11.17 -2.71
CA SER A 131 10.59 11.44 -3.53
C SER A 131 10.64 10.83 -4.93
N ALA A 132 11.81 10.51 -5.48
CA ALA A 132 11.94 9.95 -6.83
C ALA A 132 11.50 8.47 -6.91
N THR A 133 11.62 7.73 -5.80
CA THR A 133 11.33 6.29 -5.77
C THR A 133 10.30 5.86 -4.70
N LEU A 134 9.78 6.83 -3.95
CA LEU A 134 8.76 6.62 -2.92
C LEU A 134 7.50 5.87 -3.43
N MET A 135 7.09 6.13 -4.67
CA MET A 135 5.92 5.46 -5.26
C MET A 135 6.19 3.97 -5.54
N GLN A 136 7.41 3.63 -5.96
CA GLN A 136 7.85 2.25 -6.19
C GLN A 136 7.88 1.48 -4.87
N ASP A 137 8.39 2.10 -3.80
CA ASP A 137 8.36 1.52 -2.45
C ASP A 137 6.93 1.26 -1.99
N TYR A 138 6.03 2.24 -2.14
CA TYR A 138 4.62 2.08 -1.82
C TYR A 138 4.00 0.90 -2.59
N LEU A 139 4.20 0.83 -3.91
CA LEU A 139 3.65 -0.25 -4.73
C LEU A 139 4.18 -1.61 -4.30
N TRP A 140 5.51 -1.71 -4.15
CA TRP A 140 6.15 -2.97 -3.78
C TRP A 140 5.70 -3.41 -2.38
N ILE A 141 5.84 -2.57 -1.36
CA ILE A 141 5.49 -2.93 0.01
C ILE A 141 4.01 -3.26 0.13
N THR A 142 3.13 -2.38 -0.36
CA THR A 142 1.68 -2.53 -0.16
C THR A 142 1.13 -3.77 -0.86
N TYR A 143 1.52 -4.03 -2.11
CA TYR A 143 0.87 -5.05 -2.92
C TYR A 143 1.61 -6.39 -2.97
N THR A 144 2.86 -6.47 -2.50
CA THR A 144 3.60 -7.76 -2.43
C THR A 144 3.61 -8.37 -1.03
N ARG A 145 3.22 -7.62 0.00
CA ARG A 145 3.23 -8.07 1.40
C ARG A 145 1.82 -8.25 1.99
N THR A 146 0.76 -8.12 1.19
CA THR A 146 -0.62 -8.09 1.69
C THR A 146 -1.44 -9.20 1.05
N ASN A 147 -2.00 -10.09 1.86
CA ASN A 147 -3.06 -11.02 1.49
C ASN A 147 -4.42 -10.40 1.86
N PRO A 148 -5.22 -9.96 0.88
CA PRO A 148 -6.36 -9.07 1.11
C PRO A 148 -7.29 -9.45 2.27
N SER A 149 -7.75 -10.69 2.32
CA SER A 149 -8.71 -11.17 3.33
C SER A 149 -8.17 -11.23 4.76
N HIS A 150 -6.84 -11.23 4.95
CA HIS A 150 -6.19 -11.34 6.25
C HIS A 150 -5.57 -10.00 6.68
N ASP A 151 -5.14 -9.20 5.71
CA ASP A 151 -4.31 -8.02 5.95
C ASP A 151 -5.03 -6.70 5.66
N ILE A 152 -6.26 -6.72 5.12
CA ILE A 152 -7.04 -5.51 4.88
C ILE A 152 -8.13 -5.35 5.93
N TYR A 153 -8.11 -4.17 6.56
CA TYR A 153 -9.04 -3.75 7.59
C TYR A 153 -9.69 -2.45 7.17
N GLY A 154 -10.79 -2.09 7.80
CA GLY A 154 -11.45 -0.81 7.59
C GLY A 154 -12.08 -0.31 8.87
N MET A 155 -12.30 1.00 8.95
CA MET A 155 -12.92 1.60 10.12
C MET A 155 -14.37 1.14 10.23
N SER A 156 -14.85 0.86 11.44
CA SER A 156 -16.23 0.41 11.67
C SER A 156 -16.69 -0.74 10.75
N ALA A 157 -15.75 -1.65 10.43
CA ALA A 157 -15.98 -2.77 9.53
C ALA A 157 -17.03 -3.74 10.06
N ARG A 158 -17.88 -4.25 9.16
CA ARG A 158 -18.97 -5.17 9.47
C ARG A 158 -19.41 -5.95 8.25
N PHE A 159 -20.22 -6.98 8.48
CA PHE A 159 -20.91 -7.69 7.41
C PHE A 159 -22.37 -7.25 7.31
N VAL A 160 -22.79 -6.87 6.10
CA VAL A 160 -24.19 -6.65 5.74
C VAL A 160 -24.59 -7.76 4.78
N ASN A 161 -25.41 -8.70 5.24
CA ASN A 161 -25.67 -9.96 4.55
C ASN A 161 -24.36 -10.73 4.27
N LYS A 162 -24.00 -10.90 2.99
CA LYS A 162 -22.75 -11.57 2.54
C LYS A 162 -21.69 -10.57 2.06
N HIS A 163 -21.89 -9.28 2.30
CA HIS A 163 -20.97 -8.24 1.85
C HIS A 163 -20.19 -7.69 3.05
N TRP A 164 -18.87 -7.62 2.91
CA TRP A 164 -18.02 -6.92 3.87
C TRP A 164 -17.99 -5.44 3.51
N THR A 165 -18.22 -4.58 4.51
CA THR A 165 -18.31 -3.12 4.35
C THR A 165 -17.56 -2.46 5.49
N CYS A 166 -16.98 -1.30 5.23
CA CYS A 166 -16.35 -0.45 6.23
C CYS A 166 -16.50 1.03 5.90
N GLU A 167 -15.95 1.88 6.75
CA GLU A 167 -15.67 3.28 6.50
C GLU A 167 -14.21 3.48 6.12
N LEU A 168 -13.90 4.64 5.52
CA LEU A 168 -12.52 5.06 5.26
C LEU A 168 -11.85 5.60 6.53
N PRO A 169 -10.52 5.54 6.63
CA PRO A 169 -9.59 4.92 5.68
C PRO A 169 -9.57 3.39 5.75
N ILE A 170 -9.23 2.76 4.63
CA ILE A 170 -8.91 1.32 4.58
C ILE A 170 -7.47 1.13 5.04
N VAL A 171 -7.23 0.20 5.95
CA VAL A 171 -5.92 -0.09 6.52
C VAL A 171 -5.37 -1.37 5.88
N TYR A 172 -4.17 -1.29 5.33
CA TYR A 172 -3.43 -2.42 4.78
C TYR A 172 -2.28 -2.75 5.73
N ASP A 173 -2.28 -3.94 6.32
CA ASP A 173 -1.13 -4.45 7.07
C ASP A 173 -0.11 -5.06 6.11
N ALA A 174 0.84 -4.24 5.65
CA ALA A 174 1.92 -4.65 4.76
C ALA A 174 3.23 -4.96 5.51
N ARG A 175 3.16 -5.22 6.82
CA ARG A 175 4.34 -5.65 7.61
C ARG A 175 4.81 -7.03 7.15
N ILE A 176 6.08 -7.34 7.37
CA ILE A 176 6.68 -8.64 7.03
C ILE A 176 6.07 -9.73 7.93
N LYS A 177 5.61 -10.83 7.33
CA LYS A 177 5.09 -12.01 8.04
C LYS A 177 6.15 -13.11 8.14
N PRO A 178 6.08 -14.02 9.13
CA PRO A 178 7.07 -15.09 9.30
C PRO A 178 7.23 -16.02 8.08
N HIS A 179 6.19 -16.15 7.26
CA HIS A 179 6.20 -16.98 6.05
C HIS A 179 6.68 -16.26 4.79
N HIS A 180 6.93 -14.94 4.85
CA HIS A 180 7.49 -14.22 3.71
C HIS A 180 8.89 -14.72 3.40
N ALA A 181 9.22 -14.79 2.11
CA ALA A 181 10.60 -15.05 1.69
C ALA A 181 11.54 -13.99 2.31
N PRO A 182 12.76 -14.39 2.73
CA PRO A 182 13.76 -13.43 3.17
C PRO A 182 13.98 -12.35 2.10
N LEU A 183 14.22 -11.13 2.54
CA LEU A 183 14.57 -10.03 1.63
C LEU A 183 15.79 -10.44 0.80
N LEU A 184 15.68 -10.27 -0.53
CA LEU A 184 16.79 -10.53 -1.44
C LEU A 184 17.80 -9.39 -1.32
N GLU A 185 18.73 -9.50 -0.38
CA GLU A 185 19.86 -8.60 -0.27
C GLU A 185 20.95 -9.03 -1.25
N MET A 186 21.28 -8.17 -2.21
CA MET A 186 22.49 -8.34 -3.03
C MET A 186 23.71 -8.23 -2.11
N PRO A 187 24.54 -9.28 -1.98
CA PRO A 187 25.71 -9.18 -1.11
C PRO A 187 26.64 -8.07 -1.63
N GLU A 188 27.10 -7.20 -0.71
CA GLU A 188 27.92 -6.03 -1.03
C GLU A 188 29.10 -6.30 -1.98
N PRO A 189 29.85 -7.43 -1.88
CA PRO A 189 30.94 -7.72 -2.80
C PRO A 189 30.51 -7.75 -4.28
N TYR A 190 29.31 -8.25 -4.58
CA TYR A 190 28.80 -8.32 -5.95
C TYR A 190 28.28 -6.96 -6.43
N ARG A 191 27.68 -6.17 -5.52
CA ARG A 191 27.22 -4.82 -5.82
C ARG A 191 28.38 -3.89 -6.18
N LEU A 192 29.44 -3.91 -5.38
CA LEU A 192 30.67 -3.16 -5.63
C LEU A 192 31.36 -3.61 -6.92
N LYS A 193 31.40 -4.92 -7.18
CA LYS A 193 31.95 -5.45 -8.44
C LYS A 193 31.15 -4.97 -9.66
N ALA A 194 29.83 -5.01 -9.61
CA ALA A 194 28.98 -4.52 -10.69
C ALA A 194 29.17 -3.02 -10.94
N GLN A 195 29.24 -2.21 -9.88
CA GLN A 195 29.54 -0.77 -9.97
C GLN A 195 30.90 -0.51 -10.61
N SER A 196 31.93 -1.28 -10.24
CA SER A 196 33.27 -1.13 -10.82
C SER A 196 33.30 -1.46 -12.31
N ILE A 197 32.50 -2.45 -12.75
CA ILE A 197 32.39 -2.81 -14.18
C ILE A 197 31.70 -1.70 -14.96
N LEU A 198 30.55 -1.20 -14.48
CA LEU A 198 29.80 -0.12 -15.13
C LEU A 198 30.65 1.16 -15.28
N GLN A 199 31.36 1.56 -14.22
CA GLN A 199 32.26 2.73 -14.25
C GLN A 199 33.43 2.55 -15.24
N ASN A 200 33.89 1.33 -15.45
CA ASN A 200 34.96 1.03 -16.41
C ASN A 200 34.44 1.02 -17.85
N THR A 201 33.19 0.62 -18.08
CA THR A 201 32.55 0.64 -19.41
C THR A 201 32.26 2.07 -19.87
N ASP A 202 31.79 2.95 -18.98
CA ASP A 202 31.55 4.37 -19.30
C ASP A 202 32.85 5.11 -19.66
N LYS A 203 33.97 4.75 -19.03
CA LYS A 203 35.30 5.32 -19.35
C LYS A 203 35.85 4.86 -20.71
N GLN A 204 35.38 3.72 -21.24
CA GLN A 204 35.81 3.23 -22.55
C GLN A 204 35.02 3.86 -23.71
N HIS A 205 33.83 4.40 -23.46
CA HIS A 205 33.02 5.09 -24.47
C HIS A 205 33.32 6.60 -24.62
N ILE A 206 34.20 7.16 -23.79
CA ILE A 206 34.71 8.54 -23.92
C ILE A 206 36.16 8.50 -24.43
N LYS A 207 36.36 7.92 -25.62
CA LYS A 207 37.55 8.10 -26.44
C LYS A 207 37.13 8.16 -27.91
N ILE A 208 36.69 9.33 -28.34
CA ILE A 208 36.69 9.77 -29.74
C ILE A 208 37.40 11.13 -29.75
#